data_AF-A0A392QXP1-F1
#
_entry.id   AF-A0A392QXP1-F1
#
_cell.length_a   1.000
_cell.length_b   1.000
_cell.length_c   1.000
_cell.angle_alpha   90.00
_cell.angle_beta   90.00
_cell.angle_gamma   90.00
#
_symmetry.space_group_name_H-M   'P 1'
#
loop_
_entity.id
_entity.type
_entity.pdbx_description
1 polymer ?
#
loop_
_entity_poly.entity_id
_entity_poly.type
_entity_poly.pdbx_seq_one_letter_code
_entity_poly.pdbx_strand_id
1 'polypeptide(L)'
;EDLAMWVESIVREGWSGEVLDKSIGGSRGEEGEMLKLLRIGMSCCEWSLENRFGWKEAVAKIEELKEIDHVGVGIQSQDSELSL
;
A
#
# COMPACT_ATOMS: atom_id res chain seq x y z
N GLU A 1 1.92 -12.28 -20.11
CA GLU A 1 0.90 -12.72 -19.13
C GLU A 1 0.47 -11.47 -18.38
N ASP A 2 -0.83 -11.15 -18.38
CA ASP A 2 -1.31 -9.84 -17.94
C ASP A 2 -1.34 -9.77 -16.40
N LEU A 3 -0.27 -9.20 -15.85
CA LEU A 3 -0.07 -8.98 -14.42
C LEU A 3 -1.19 -8.11 -13.81
N ALA A 4 -1.80 -7.21 -14.60
CA ALA A 4 -2.93 -6.41 -14.13
C ALA A 4 -4.17 -7.27 -13.93
N MET A 5 -4.43 -8.23 -14.83
CA MET A 5 -5.51 -9.22 -14.64
C MET A 5 -5.24 -10.15 -13.44
N TRP A 6 -3.98 -10.51 -13.18
CA TRP A 6 -3.62 -11.31 -11.99
C TRP A 6 -3.87 -10.53 -10.69
N VAL A 7 -3.48 -9.24 -10.64
CA VAL A 7 -3.75 -8.38 -9.48
C VAL A 7 -5.24 -8.15 -9.29
N GLU A 8 -6.01 -7.94 -10.37
CA GLU A 8 -7.47 -7.86 -10.28
C GLU A 8 -8.10 -9.16 -9.78
N SER A 9 -7.58 -10.33 -10.19
CA SER A 9 -8.06 -11.62 -9.68
C SER A 9 -7.76 -11.78 -8.18
N ILE A 10 -6.57 -11.38 -7.72
CA ILE A 10 -6.20 -11.43 -6.29
C ILE A 10 -7.08 -10.53 -5.43
N VAL A 11 -7.37 -9.32 -5.93
CA VAL A 11 -8.24 -8.36 -5.25
C VAL A 11 -9.70 -8.85 -5.21
N ARG A 12 -10.15 -9.55 -6.26
CA ARG A 12 -11.52 -10.08 -6.35
C ARG A 12 -11.73 -11.36 -5.54
N GLU A 13 -10.70 -12.19 -5.39
CA GLU A 13 -10.78 -13.49 -4.72
C GLU A 13 -10.48 -13.44 -3.20
N GLY A 14 -10.11 -12.29 -2.66
CA GLY A 14 -9.91 -12.11 -1.21
C GLY A 14 -8.58 -12.66 -0.67
N TRP A 15 -7.58 -12.80 -1.53
CA TRP A 15 -6.25 -13.37 -1.20
C TRP A 15 -5.26 -12.36 -0.61
N SER A 16 -5.67 -11.11 -0.38
CA SER A 16 -4.79 -10.07 0.18
C SER A 16 -4.11 -10.51 1.47
N GLY A 17 -4.75 -11.35 2.29
CA GLY A 17 -4.18 -11.90 3.51
C GLY A 17 -3.18 -13.07 3.35
N GLU A 18 -3.02 -13.66 2.17
CA GLU A 18 -2.01 -14.72 1.92
C GLU A 18 -0.73 -14.17 1.29
N VAL A 19 -0.84 -13.08 0.51
CA VAL A 19 0.29 -12.45 -0.18
C VAL A 19 0.88 -11.30 0.62
N LEU A 20 0.03 -10.54 1.33
CA LEU A 20 0.47 -9.45 2.18
C LEU A 20 0.60 -9.96 3.61
N ASP A 21 1.75 -9.68 4.23
CA ASP A 21 1.98 -10.02 5.62
C ASP A 21 0.98 -9.26 6.50
N LYS A 22 0.13 -10.03 7.20
CA LYS A 22 -0.93 -9.49 8.07
C LYS A 22 -0.41 -8.67 9.23
N SER A 23 0.89 -8.77 9.55
CA SER A 23 1.53 -7.96 10.59
C SER A 23 1.99 -6.59 10.08
N ILE A 24 2.03 -6.41 8.76
CA ILE A 24 2.56 -5.21 8.10
C ILE A 24 1.47 -4.14 7.86
N GLY A 25 0.21 -4.43 8.19
CA GLY A 25 -0.91 -3.48 8.21
C GLY A 25 -1.86 -3.76 9.39
N GLY A 26 -1.98 -2.81 10.31
CA GLY A 26 -2.84 -2.87 11.49
C GLY A 26 -4.28 -2.39 11.27
N SER A 27 -4.58 -1.73 10.14
CA SER A 27 -5.92 -1.20 9.86
C SER A 27 -6.39 -1.41 8.40
N ARG A 28 -7.73 -1.39 8.19
CA ARG A 28 -8.38 -1.63 6.89
C ARG A 28 -8.02 -0.61 5.80
N GLY A 29 -7.43 0.54 6.17
CA GLY A 29 -6.93 1.55 5.24
C GLY A 29 -5.57 1.20 4.63
N GLU A 30 -4.71 0.54 5.43
CA GLU A 30 -3.32 0.22 5.08
C GLU A 30 -3.23 -0.90 4.02
N GLU A 31 -4.22 -1.79 3.97
CA GLU A 31 -4.30 -2.84 2.94
C GLU A 31 -4.40 -2.27 1.52
N GLY A 32 -5.14 -1.18 1.35
CA GLY A 32 -5.26 -0.49 0.06
C GLY A 32 -3.93 0.13 -0.39
N GLU A 33 -3.14 0.65 0.55
CA GLU A 33 -1.82 1.21 0.25
C GLU A 33 -0.80 0.13 -0.07
N MET A 34 -0.84 -0.99 0.64
CA MET A 34 -0.01 -2.16 0.33
C MET A 34 -0.29 -2.71 -1.07
N LEU A 35 -1.56 -2.75 -1.50
CA LEU A 35 -1.92 -3.14 -2.86
C LEU A 35 -1.37 -2.16 -3.91
N LYS A 36 -1.39 -0.85 -3.62
CA LYS A 36 -0.76 0.14 -4.51
C LYS A 36 0.76 -0.04 -4.57
N LEU A 37 1.41 -0.31 -3.44
CA LEU A 37 2.85 -0.56 -3.36
C LEU A 37 3.25 -1.82 -4.15
N LEU A 38 2.46 -2.90 -4.02
CA LEU A 38 2.66 -4.13 -4.80
C LEU A 38 2.58 -3.85 -6.31
N ARG A 39 1.60 -3.07 -6.77
CA ARG A 39 1.49 -2.67 -8.18
C ARG A 39 2.73 -1.92 -8.67
N ILE A 40 3.27 -1.00 -7.87
CA ILE A 40 4.52 -0.30 -8.22
C ILE A 40 5.68 -1.29 -8.35
N GLY A 41 5.82 -2.23 -7.40
CA GLY A 41 6.84 -3.27 -7.44
C GLY A 41 6.74 -4.15 -8.68
N MET A 42 5.52 -4.47 -9.11
CA MET A 42 5.28 -5.23 -10.34
C MET A 42 5.68 -4.46 -11.59
N SER A 43 5.35 -3.16 -11.69
CA SER A 43 5.80 -2.30 -12.78
C SER A 43 7.33 -2.18 -12.87
N CYS A 44 8.05 -2.36 -11.76
CA CYS A 44 9.52 -2.42 -11.76
C CYS A 44 10.08 -3.73 -12.36
N CYS A 45 9.26 -4.77 -12.44
CA CYS A 45 9.62 -6.11 -12.92
C CYS A 45 9.08 -6.41 -14.33
N GLU A 46 8.51 -5.43 -15.02
CA GLU A 46 7.98 -5.59 -16.38
C GLU A 46 9.04 -6.12 -17.36
N TRP A 47 8.63 -7.04 -18.23
CA TRP A 47 9.54 -7.66 -19.19
C TRP A 47 9.99 -6.65 -20.25
N SER A 48 9.06 -5.83 -20.74
CA SER A 48 9.39 -4.77 -21.70
C SER A 48 10.04 -3.60 -20.98
N LEU A 49 11.22 -3.19 -21.46
CA LEU A 49 11.94 -2.03 -20.92
C LEU A 49 11.15 -0.72 -21.08
N GLU A 50 10.29 -0.63 -22.09
CA GLU A 50 9.47 0.57 -22.34
C GLU A 50 8.36 0.75 -21.28
N ASN A 51 7.91 -0.35 -20.67
CA ASN A 51 6.84 -0.37 -19.67
C ASN A 51 7.40 -0.49 -18.25
N ARG A 52 8.69 -0.84 -18.11
CA ARG A 52 9.35 -0.98 -16.82
C ARG A 52 9.66 0.37 -16.22
N PHE A 53 9.21 0.58 -14.99
CA PHE A 53 9.55 1.80 -14.25
C PHE A 53 11.06 1.93 -14.06
N GLY A 54 11.56 3.12 -14.36
CA GLY A 54 12.88 3.54 -13.93
C GLY A 54 12.89 3.76 -12.41
N TRP A 55 14.04 3.59 -11.76
CA TRP A 55 14.14 3.71 -10.30
C TRP A 55 13.66 5.06 -9.75
N LYS A 56 13.85 6.17 -10.51
CA LYS A 56 13.35 7.50 -10.12
C LYS A 56 11.82 7.59 -10.15
N GLU A 57 11.22 6.99 -11.18
CA GLU A 57 9.76 6.94 -11.32
C GLU A 57 9.15 6.06 -10.23
N ALA A 58 9.76 4.91 -9.96
CA ALA A 58 9.34 4.03 -8.87
C ALA A 58 9.39 4.75 -7.51
N VAL A 59 10.47 5.47 -7.20
CA VAL A 59 10.59 6.26 -5.95
C VAL A 59 9.50 7.32 -5.88
N ALA A 60 9.29 8.09 -6.94
CA ALA A 60 8.25 9.12 -6.98
C ALA A 60 6.85 8.51 -6.71
N LYS A 61 6.54 7.36 -7.34
CA LYS A 61 5.27 6.66 -7.14
C LYS A 61 5.10 6.12 -5.72
N ILE A 62 6.19 5.71 -5.06
CA ILE A 62 6.16 5.27 -3.66
C ILE A 62 5.95 6.47 -2.72
N GLU A 63 6.57 7.61 -3.01
CA GLU A 63 6.40 8.84 -2.23
C GLU A 63 4.96 9.39 -2.32
N GLU A 64 4.32 9.28 -3.48
CA GLU A 64 2.89 9.59 -3.67
C GLU A 64 1.95 8.79 -2.76
N LEU A 65 2.38 7.64 -2.23
CA LEU A 65 1.58 6.87 -1.27
C LEU A 65 1.54 7.52 0.12
N LYS A 66 2.54 8.32 0.50
CA LYS A 66 2.72 8.79 1.89
C LYS A 66 1.93 10.05 2.26
N GLU A 67 1.19 10.65 1.33
CA GLU A 67 0.63 12.00 1.53
C GLU A 67 -0.87 12.07 1.88
N ILE A 68 -1.60 10.96 1.95
CA ILE A 68 -3.07 11.02 2.08
C ILE A 68 -3.57 10.92 3.55
N ASP A 69 -2.77 10.40 4.49
CA ASP A 69 -3.26 10.06 5.84
C ASP A 69 -2.78 10.98 6.99
N HIS A 70 -2.19 12.14 6.68
CA HIS A 70 -1.77 13.11 7.72
C HIS A 70 -2.41 14.49 7.64
N VAL A 71 -3.52 14.65 6.91
CA VAL A 71 -4.38 15.84 7.02
C VAL A 71 -5.70 15.47 7.70
N GLY A 72 -5.68 15.57 9.03
CA GLY A 72 -6.84 15.96 9.83
C GLY A 72 -7.65 14.85 10.49
N VAL A 73 -7.28 14.48 11.73
CA VAL A 73 -8.10 14.73 12.94
C VAL A 73 -7.13 14.86 14.11
N GLY A 74 -7.29 15.94 14.87
CA GLY A 74 -6.37 16.41 15.88
C GLY A 74 -6.18 15.49 17.07
N ILE A 75 -4.99 15.62 17.65
CA ILE A 75 -4.64 15.22 19.01
C ILE A 75 -5.75 15.64 19.98
N GLN A 76 -6.30 14.67 20.72
CA GLN A 76 -6.70 14.91 22.10
C GLN A 76 -6.01 13.87 22.97
N SER A 77 -4.81 14.23 23.43
CA SER A 77 -4.27 13.72 24.67
C SER A 77 -5.24 14.13 25.79
N GLN A 78 -5.87 13.17 26.44
CA GLN A 78 -6.26 13.32 27.83
C GLN A 78 -5.59 12.20 28.62
N ASP A 79 -4.39 12.50 29.11
CA ASP A 79 -4.03 12.08 30.46
C ASP A 79 -5.01 12.79 31.40
N SER A 80 -5.94 12.03 31.97
CA SER A 80 -6.53 12.37 33.25
C SER A 80 -6.87 11.09 34.01
N GLU A 81 -6.03 10.84 35.01
CA GLU A 81 -6.39 10.39 36.35
C GLU A 81 -6.26 8.90 36.70
N LEU A 82 -5.13 8.60 37.35
CA LEU A 82 -5.06 7.68 38.48
C LEU A 82 -6.09 8.10 39.56
N SER A 83 -7.17 7.32 39.69
CA SER A 83 -7.97 7.09 40.92
C SER A 83 -9.03 6.03 40.57
N LEU A 84 -9.18 4.83 41.16
CA LEU A 84 -8.78 4.15 42.39
C LEU A 84 -8.46 2.67 42.08
#